data_AF-A0A9D8BLV4-F1
#
_entry.id   AF-A0A9D8BLV4-F1
#
_cell.length_a   1.000
_cell.length_b   1.000
_cell.length_c   1.000
_cell.angle_alpha   90.00
_cell.angle_beta   90.00
_cell.angle_gamma   90.00
#
_symmetry.space_group_name_H-M   'P 1'
#
loop_
_entity.id
_entity.type
_entity.pdbx_description
1 polymer ?
#
loop_
_entity_poly.entity_id
_entity_poly.type
_entity_poly.pdbx_seq_one_letter_code
_entity_poly.pdbx_strand_id
1 'polypeptide(L)'
;MKRGFTLLELIIVVIILGILVSVATPRFTGGTEKSRLTEAFSLLGALRPANERYAAGSGGSYLVNGTCTGLDTTWTTLKNFGIPACSDPAAGIIRMTRTDGSYSVQINAAGCLCCNNIVGTPCAGYGMAVCPACM
;
A
#
# COMPACT_ATOMS: atom_id res chain seq x y z
N MET A 1 -55.92 4.38 15.23
CA MET A 1 -55.18 5.59 15.64
C MET A 1 -53.71 5.38 15.34
N LYS A 2 -53.15 6.06 14.34
CA LYS A 2 -51.72 5.99 14.02
C LYS A 2 -50.94 6.79 15.07
N ARG A 3 -50.20 6.10 15.95
CA ARG A 3 -49.24 6.74 16.86
C ARG A 3 -48.11 7.31 15.99
N GLY A 4 -48.05 8.63 15.90
CA GLY A 4 -46.95 9.34 15.25
C GLY A 4 -45.73 9.34 16.17
N PHE A 5 -44.54 9.23 15.56
CA PHE A 5 -43.26 9.48 16.22
C PHE A 5 -43.26 10.88 16.84
N THR A 6 -42.76 11.01 18.06
CA THR A 6 -42.66 12.33 18.69
C THR A 6 -41.48 13.09 18.09
N LEU A 7 -41.63 14.41 17.86
CA LEU A 7 -40.53 15.27 17.42
C LEU A 7 -39.33 15.20 18.38
N LEU A 8 -39.62 15.02 19.66
CA LEU A 8 -38.61 14.90 20.70
C LEU A 8 -37.81 13.58 20.63
N GLU A 9 -38.45 12.45 20.27
CA GLU A 9 -37.74 11.19 20.00
C GLU A 9 -36.71 11.35 18.88
N LEU A 10 -37.08 12.05 17.82
CA LEU A 10 -36.16 12.22 16.69
C LEU A 10 -34.97 13.12 17.07
N ILE A 11 -35.21 14.18 17.85
CA ILE A 11 -34.19 15.14 18.26
C ILE A 11 -33.12 14.48 19.15
N ILE A 12 -33.51 13.69 20.15
CA ILE A 12 -32.53 13.03 21.01
C ILE A 12 -31.71 11.97 20.25
N VAL A 13 -32.32 11.28 19.30
CA VAL A 13 -31.64 10.28 18.46
C VAL A 13 -30.56 10.94 17.59
N VAL A 14 -30.87 12.05 16.91
CA VAL A 14 -29.85 12.73 16.07
C VAL A 14 -28.73 13.36 16.88
N ILE A 15 -29.02 13.84 18.11
CA ILE A 15 -28.00 14.37 19.02
C ILE A 15 -27.01 13.26 19.43
N ILE A 16 -27.53 12.09 19.83
CA ILE A 16 -26.69 10.95 20.23
C ILE A 16 -25.90 10.42 19.02
N LEU A 17 -26.54 10.32 17.84
CA LEU A 17 -25.84 9.92 16.60
C LEU A 17 -24.70 10.89 16.23
N GLY A 18 -24.88 12.20 16.44
CA GLY A 18 -23.83 13.19 16.20
C GLY A 18 -22.57 12.96 17.07
N ILE A 19 -22.77 12.63 18.35
CA ILE A 19 -21.66 12.34 19.29
C ILE A 19 -20.94 11.05 18.87
N LEU A 20 -21.70 9.99 18.54
CA LEU A 20 -21.12 8.70 18.14
C LEU A 20 -20.30 8.82 16.84
N VAL A 21 -20.78 9.58 15.85
CA VAL A 21 -20.07 9.79 14.58
C VAL A 21 -18.75 10.53 14.76
N SER A 22 -18.71 11.53 15.67
CA SER A 22 -17.49 12.29 15.96
C SER A 22 -16.36 11.39 16.50
N VAL A 23 -16.71 10.44 17.37
CA VAL A 23 -15.73 9.52 17.98
C VAL A 23 -15.33 8.37 17.04
N ALA A 24 -16.24 7.91 16.19
CA ALA A 24 -16.04 6.74 15.36
C ALA A 24 -15.26 7.01 14.05
N THR A 25 -15.44 8.18 13.43
CA THR A 25 -14.83 8.52 12.12
C THR A 25 -13.31 8.34 12.03
N PRO A 26 -12.47 8.81 12.99
CA PRO A 26 -11.02 8.81 12.80
C PRO A 26 -10.37 7.42 12.81
N ARG A 27 -11.08 6.37 13.23
CA ARG A 27 -10.51 5.01 13.38
C ARG A 27 -10.57 4.16 12.11
N PHE A 28 -11.42 4.48 11.13
CA PHE A 28 -11.64 3.63 9.96
C PHE A 28 -10.54 3.73 8.89
N THR A 29 -9.75 4.81 8.88
CA THR A 29 -8.76 5.07 7.82
C THR A 29 -7.52 4.19 7.94
N GLY A 30 -7.03 3.92 9.16
CA GLY A 30 -5.78 3.15 9.36
C GLY A 30 -5.86 1.68 8.93
N GLY A 31 -7.00 1.00 9.18
CA GLY A 31 -7.17 -0.41 8.82
C GLY A 31 -7.27 -0.64 7.31
N THR A 32 -7.96 0.25 6.60
CA THR A 32 -8.07 0.18 5.13
C THR A 32 -6.73 0.40 4.44
N GLU A 33 -5.89 1.28 5.00
CA GLU A 33 -4.57 1.55 4.45
C GLU A 33 -3.60 0.38 4.66
N LYS A 34 -3.62 -0.25 5.84
CA LYS A 34 -2.85 -1.47 6.08
C LYS A 34 -3.23 -2.61 5.12
N SER A 35 -4.51 -2.75 4.80
CA SER A 35 -4.98 -3.72 3.80
C SER A 35 -4.40 -3.44 2.41
N ARG A 36 -4.45 -2.17 1.97
CA ARG A 36 -3.87 -1.74 0.68
C ARG A 36 -2.37 -1.98 0.61
N LEU A 37 -1.65 -1.72 1.71
CA LEU A 37 -0.23 -2.00 1.80
C LEU A 37 0.07 -3.50 1.67
N THR A 38 -0.74 -4.35 2.29
CA THR A 38 -0.62 -5.81 2.19
C THR A 38 -0.87 -6.27 0.74
N GLU A 39 -1.81 -5.66 0.03
CA GLU A 39 -2.06 -5.90 -1.39
C GLU A 39 -0.83 -5.54 -2.25
N ALA A 40 -0.21 -4.38 -1.99
CA ALA A 40 1.01 -3.98 -2.68
C ALA A 40 2.18 -4.92 -2.39
N PHE A 41 2.34 -5.37 -1.15
CA PHE A 41 3.37 -6.37 -0.81
C PHE A 41 3.12 -7.73 -1.46
N SER A 42 1.86 -8.16 -1.58
CA SER A 42 1.52 -9.38 -2.31
C SER A 42 1.92 -9.28 -3.78
N LEU A 43 1.69 -8.12 -4.41
CA LEU A 43 2.12 -7.90 -5.79
C LEU A 43 3.65 -7.88 -5.90
N LEU A 44 4.34 -7.11 -5.06
CA LEU A 44 5.81 -7.08 -5.02
C LEU A 44 6.43 -8.47 -4.79
N GLY A 45 5.82 -9.28 -3.93
CA GLY A 45 6.24 -10.66 -3.67
C GLY A 45 6.10 -11.57 -4.89
N ALA A 46 5.10 -11.35 -5.74
CA ALA A 46 4.94 -12.07 -7.01
C ALA A 46 5.97 -11.64 -8.07
N LEU A 47 6.43 -10.39 -8.01
CA LEU A 47 7.35 -9.82 -8.99
C LEU A 47 8.81 -10.13 -8.72
N ARG A 48 9.18 -10.27 -7.45
CA ARG A 48 10.53 -10.66 -7.05
C ARG A 48 11.04 -11.92 -7.78
N PRO A 49 10.35 -13.07 -7.75
CA PRO A 49 10.84 -14.27 -8.43
C PRO A 49 10.91 -14.09 -9.95
N ALA A 50 10.03 -13.27 -10.54
CA ALA A 50 10.11 -12.95 -11.97
C ALA A 50 11.37 -12.12 -12.28
N ASN A 51 11.73 -11.18 -11.41
CA ASN A 51 12.97 -10.39 -11.52
C ASN A 51 14.22 -11.22 -11.28
N GLU A 52 14.18 -12.17 -10.34
CA GLU A 52 15.26 -13.15 -10.12
C GLU A 52 15.47 -14.04 -11.35
N ARG A 53 14.40 -14.50 -12.01
CA ARG A 53 14.48 -15.28 -13.26
C ARG A 53 15.09 -14.45 -14.40
N TYR A 54 14.69 -13.19 -14.52
CA TYR A 54 15.26 -12.27 -15.50
C TYR A 54 16.77 -12.09 -15.29
N ALA A 55 17.21 -11.90 -14.04
CA ALA A 55 18.62 -11.77 -13.71
C ALA A 55 19.41 -13.04 -14.00
N ALA A 56 18.84 -14.23 -13.75
CA ALA A 56 19.46 -15.50 -14.09
C ALA A 56 19.72 -15.66 -15.60
N GLY A 57 18.80 -15.18 -16.45
CA GLY A 57 18.98 -15.18 -17.92
C GLY A 57 19.88 -14.06 -18.45
N SER A 58 20.07 -12.99 -17.67
CA SER A 58 20.77 -11.75 -18.08
C SER A 58 22.15 -11.58 -17.42
N GLY A 59 22.79 -12.69 -17.05
CA GLY A 59 24.15 -12.67 -16.47
C GLY A 59 24.25 -12.02 -15.09
N GLY A 60 23.17 -12.08 -14.28
CA GLY A 60 23.11 -11.53 -12.93
C GLY A 60 22.60 -10.08 -12.85
N SER A 61 22.24 -9.46 -13.98
CA SER A 61 21.70 -8.10 -14.00
C SER A 61 20.18 -8.08 -13.92
N TYR A 62 19.63 -7.32 -12.98
CA TYR A 62 18.18 -7.15 -12.85
C TYR A 62 17.62 -6.17 -13.88
N LEU A 63 16.32 -6.26 -14.15
CA LEU A 63 15.64 -5.34 -15.05
C LEU A 63 15.68 -3.90 -14.49
N VAL A 64 15.98 -2.91 -15.33
CA VAL A 64 16.08 -1.48 -14.93
C VAL A 64 15.39 -0.52 -15.90
N ASN A 65 14.25 -0.93 -16.46
CA ASN A 65 13.56 -0.16 -17.48
C ASN A 65 12.47 0.77 -16.94
N GLY A 66 12.60 1.26 -15.69
CA GLY A 66 11.66 2.17 -15.03
C GLY A 66 10.28 1.56 -14.71
N THR A 67 9.81 0.59 -15.50
CA THR A 67 8.64 -0.26 -15.29
C THR A 67 9.09 -1.72 -15.42
N CYS A 68 8.53 -2.64 -14.63
CA CYS A 68 8.90 -4.06 -14.76
C CYS A 68 8.13 -4.82 -15.84
N THR A 69 7.81 -4.14 -16.95
CA THR A 69 7.08 -4.72 -18.09
C THR A 69 7.87 -5.79 -18.86
N GLY A 70 9.19 -5.85 -18.66
CA GLY A 70 10.07 -6.89 -19.23
C GLY A 70 10.16 -8.17 -18.41
N LEU A 71 9.43 -8.29 -17.30
CA LEU A 71 9.37 -9.51 -16.51
C LEU A 71 8.30 -10.47 -17.06
N ASP A 72 8.57 -11.77 -17.03
CA ASP A 72 7.64 -12.82 -17.43
C ASP A 72 6.56 -13.06 -16.36
N THR A 73 5.74 -12.03 -16.14
CA THR A 73 4.65 -12.03 -15.17
C THR A 73 3.59 -11.05 -15.63
N THR A 74 2.33 -11.43 -15.46
CA THR A 74 1.21 -10.51 -15.65
C THR A 74 0.81 -9.90 -14.32
N TRP A 75 0.51 -8.61 -14.35
CA TRP A 75 0.10 -7.84 -13.20
C TRP A 75 -1.00 -6.87 -13.59
N THR A 76 -1.77 -6.44 -12.59
CA THR A 76 -2.75 -5.38 -12.76
C THR A 76 -2.33 -4.20 -11.92
N THR A 77 -2.55 -2.99 -12.44
CA THR A 77 -2.30 -1.77 -11.67
C THR A 77 -3.28 -1.73 -10.51
N LEU A 78 -2.75 -1.69 -9.28
CA LEU A 78 -3.58 -1.56 -8.09
C LEU A 78 -4.24 -0.18 -8.09
N LYS A 79 -5.51 -0.09 -7.69
CA LYS A 79 -6.27 1.17 -7.69
C LYS A 79 -5.57 2.31 -6.91
N ASN A 80 -4.82 1.94 -5.87
CA ASN A 80 -4.24 2.85 -4.89
C ASN A 80 -2.73 3.01 -5.03
N PHE A 81 -2.09 2.32 -5.97
CA PHE A 81 -0.66 2.39 -6.22
C PHE A 81 -0.37 2.66 -7.69
N GLY A 82 0.74 3.34 -7.94
CA GLY A 82 1.29 3.51 -9.28
C GLY A 82 1.83 2.21 -9.84
N ILE A 83 2.32 2.30 -11.07
CA ILE A 83 2.91 1.17 -11.78
C ILE A 83 4.20 0.75 -11.06
N PRO A 84 4.40 -0.55 -10.79
CA PRO A 84 5.64 -1.07 -10.26
C PRO A 84 6.86 -0.77 -11.14
N ALA A 85 7.85 -0.17 -10.51
CA ALA A 85 9.08 0.31 -11.11
C ALA A 85 10.27 -0.56 -10.73
N CYS A 86 10.96 -1.08 -11.73
CA CYS A 86 12.22 -1.79 -11.59
C CYS A 86 13.37 -0.82 -11.85
N SER A 87 14.17 -0.56 -10.82
CA SER A 87 15.03 0.64 -10.80
C SER A 87 16.48 0.41 -10.37
N ASP A 88 16.83 -0.78 -9.87
CA ASP A 88 18.18 -1.07 -9.39
C ASP A 88 18.80 -2.29 -10.07
N PRO A 89 19.90 -2.14 -10.84
CA PRO A 89 20.50 -3.23 -11.62
C PRO A 89 21.29 -4.22 -10.75
N ALA A 90 21.72 -3.79 -9.55
CA ALA A 90 22.54 -4.58 -8.63
C ALA A 90 21.72 -5.19 -7.48
N ALA A 91 20.77 -4.43 -6.92
CA ALA A 91 19.96 -4.88 -5.78
C ALA A 91 18.58 -5.44 -6.17
N GLY A 92 18.22 -5.36 -7.46
CA GLY A 92 16.97 -5.89 -8.00
C GLY A 92 15.72 -5.27 -7.38
N ILE A 93 15.79 -3.98 -7.04
CA ILE A 93 14.73 -3.32 -6.27
C ILE A 93 13.52 -3.04 -7.17
N ILE A 94 12.38 -3.49 -6.69
CA ILE A 94 11.07 -3.19 -7.27
C ILE A 94 10.34 -2.27 -6.30
N ARG A 95 9.88 -1.12 -6.81
CA ARG A 95 9.23 -0.07 -6.03
C ARG A 95 7.83 0.21 -6.55
N MET A 96 6.91 0.48 -5.64
CA MET A 96 5.58 1.00 -5.96
C MET A 96 5.30 2.22 -5.10
N THR A 97 4.93 3.32 -5.74
CA THR A 97 4.55 4.55 -5.05
C THR A 97 3.05 4.59 -4.91
N ARG A 98 2.54 5.04 -3.76
CA ARG A 98 1.12 5.27 -3.61
C ARG A 98 0.63 6.39 -4.55
N THR A 99 -0.61 6.29 -5.04
CA THR A 99 -1.17 7.28 -5.99
C THR A 99 -1.27 8.70 -5.43
N ASP A 100 -1.34 8.86 -4.11
CA ASP A 100 -1.32 10.15 -3.42
C ASP A 100 0.10 10.70 -3.22
N GLY A 101 1.14 9.93 -3.54
CA GLY A 101 2.55 10.30 -3.34
C GLY A 101 3.01 10.30 -1.89
N SER A 102 2.22 9.81 -0.93
CA SER A 102 2.54 9.90 0.50
C SER A 102 3.70 8.98 0.92
N TYR A 103 3.76 7.78 0.35
CA TYR A 103 4.80 6.79 0.64
C TYR A 103 5.03 5.85 -0.55
N SER A 104 6.15 5.15 -0.54
CA SER A 104 6.43 4.04 -1.45
C SER A 104 6.73 2.76 -0.69
N VAL A 105 6.44 1.62 -1.31
CA VAL A 105 6.81 0.31 -0.82
C VAL A 105 7.80 -0.31 -1.79
N GLN A 106 8.76 -1.06 -1.27
CA GLN A 106 9.79 -1.68 -2.08
C GLN A 106 10.16 -3.06 -1.57
N ILE A 107 10.56 -3.91 -2.51
CA ILE A 107 11.14 -5.23 -2.25
C ILE A 107 12.52 -5.30 -2.90
N ASN A 108 13.50 -5.86 -2.20
CA ASN A 108 14.82 -6.17 -2.76
C ASN A 108 14.88 -7.63 -3.25
N ALA A 109 15.96 -7.98 -3.96
CA ALA A 109 16.20 -9.35 -4.39
C ALA A 109 16.35 -10.34 -3.21
N ALA A 110 16.77 -9.88 -2.03
CA ALA A 110 16.87 -10.70 -0.82
C ALA A 110 15.50 -11.01 -0.17
N GLY A 111 14.39 -10.47 -0.69
CA GLY A 111 13.04 -10.69 -0.17
C GLY A 111 12.65 -9.80 1.02
N CYS A 112 13.44 -8.79 1.34
CA CYS A 112 13.11 -7.81 2.35
C CYS A 112 12.12 -6.78 1.79
N LEU A 113 10.98 -6.64 2.48
CA LEU A 113 9.92 -5.70 2.19
C LEU A 113 10.04 -4.50 3.12
N CYS A 114 10.12 -3.29 2.56
CA CYS A 114 10.11 -2.07 3.37
C CYS A 114 9.28 -0.96 2.73
N CYS A 115 8.92 0.02 3.55
CA CYS A 115 8.17 1.21 3.18
C CYS A 115 9.06 2.45 3.35
N ASN A 116 8.99 3.39 2.42
CA ASN A 116 9.69 4.66 2.47
C ASN A 116 8.67 5.80 2.58
N ASN A 117 8.83 6.67 3.58
CA ASN A 117 7.98 7.84 3.75
C ASN A 117 8.41 8.92 2.76
N ILE A 118 7.47 9.45 1.97
CA ILE A 118 7.73 10.57 1.06
C ILE A 118 7.16 11.86 1.67
N VAL A 119 5.96 11.80 2.24
CA VAL A 119 5.30 12.90 2.96
C VAL A 119 4.79 12.40 4.31
N GLY A 120 5.17 13.06 5.40
CA GLY A 120 4.76 12.70 6.77
C GLY A 120 5.44 11.41 7.29
N THR A 121 4.79 10.72 8.22
CA THR A 121 5.25 9.42 8.80
C THR A 121 4.28 8.25 8.56
N PRO A 122 3.72 8.07 7.35
CA PRO A 122 2.69 7.07 7.07
C PRO A 122 3.14 5.62 7.36
N CYS A 123 4.35 5.21 6.96
CA CYS A 123 4.82 3.83 7.16
C CYS A 123 4.84 3.43 8.64
N ALA A 124 5.27 4.32 9.53
CA ALA A 124 5.30 4.08 10.98
C ALA A 124 3.88 4.10 11.58
N GLY A 125 3.01 4.99 11.09
CA GLY A 125 1.60 5.07 11.52
C GLY A 125 0.77 3.82 11.20
N TYR A 126 1.18 3.04 10.19
CA TYR A 126 0.54 1.77 9.82
C TYR A 126 1.28 0.52 10.34
N GLY A 127 2.33 0.69 11.14
CA GLY A 127 3.10 -0.40 11.74
C GLY A 127 3.97 -1.17 10.73
N MET A 128 4.51 -0.48 9.73
CA MET A 128 5.35 -1.08 8.68
C MET A 128 6.84 -0.82 8.93
N ALA A 129 7.68 -1.75 8.49
CA ALA A 129 9.12 -1.57 8.50
C ALA A 129 9.51 -0.42 7.55
N VAL A 130 10.25 0.56 8.07
CA VAL A 130 10.83 1.65 7.29
C VAL A 130 12.19 1.24 6.72
N CYS A 131 12.49 1.65 5.48
CA CYS A 131 13.83 1.49 4.93
C CYS A 131 14.82 2.40 5.72
N PRO A 132 16.02 1.96 6.09
CA PRO A 132 16.80 0.91 5.45
C PRO A 132 16.93 -0.35 6.33
N ALA A 133 15.84 -0.83 6.93
CA ALA A 133 15.81 -2.12 7.65
C ALA A 133 16.08 -3.35 6.74
N CYS A 134 16.46 -3.13 5.48
CA CYS A 134 16.69 -4.11 4.42
C CYS A 134 18.12 -4.02 3.85
N MET A 135 19.11 -3.74 4.69
CA MET A 135 20.54 -3.86 4.35
C MET A 135 21.05 -5.27 4.69
#